data_AF-A0A9X8VCE5-F1
#
_entry.id   AF-A0A9X8VCE5-F1
#
_cell.length_a   1.000
_cell.length_b   1.000
_cell.length_c   1.000
_cell.angle_alpha   90.00
_cell.angle_beta   90.00
_cell.angle_gamma   90.00
#
_symmetry.space_group_name_H-M   'P 1'
#
loop_
_entity.id
_entity.type
_entity.pdbx_description
1 polymer ?
#
loop_
_entity_poly.entity_id
_entity_poly.type
_entity_poly.pdbx_seq_one_letter_code
_entity_poly.pdbx_strand_id
1 'polypeptide(L)'
;NWFNTQGIQVEILGEFDDAALMKAFGMYHNAIFVAPTLYAQDTYNDDNVVEIGRIDSVQEEYYIIFAERMIQHPAVQRVCNKDFSALFSC
;
A
#
# COMPACT_ATOMS: atom_id res chain seq x y z
N ASN A 1 3.89 14.28 5.72
CA ASN A 1 5.30 14.74 5.83
C ASN A 1 5.99 13.97 6.95
N TRP A 2 6.26 12.67 6.73
CA TRP A 2 6.78 11.75 7.76
C TRP A 2 8.31 11.83 7.89
N PHE A 3 9.04 11.91 6.78
CA PHE A 3 10.51 12.03 6.80
C PHE A 3 10.97 13.23 7.64
N ASN A 4 10.31 14.38 7.52
CA ASN A 4 10.63 15.57 8.32
C ASN A 4 10.37 15.37 9.82
N THR A 5 9.33 14.65 10.23
CA THR A 5 9.07 14.41 11.66
C THR A 5 10.07 13.44 12.26
N GLN A 6 10.67 12.57 11.45
CA GLN A 6 11.76 11.68 11.85
C GLN A 6 13.15 12.33 11.73
N GLY A 7 13.26 13.55 11.20
CA GLY A 7 14.55 14.20 10.93
C GLY A 7 15.35 13.54 9.81
N ILE A 8 14.71 12.77 8.93
CA ILE A 8 15.35 12.07 7.82
C ILE A 8 15.41 13.01 6.61
N GLN A 9 16.61 13.22 6.08
CA GLN A 9 16.82 13.91 4.82
C GLN A 9 16.77 12.91 3.66
N VAL A 10 15.92 13.19 2.67
CA VAL A 10 15.76 12.36 1.47
C VAL A 10 15.92 13.21 0.22
N GLU A 11 16.45 12.62 -0.85
CA GLU A 11 16.40 13.17 -2.20
C GLU A 11 15.18 12.59 -2.91
N ILE A 12 14.21 13.44 -3.25
CA ILE A 12 12.99 13.02 -3.93
C ILE A 12 13.28 12.94 -5.43
N LEU A 13 13.39 11.72 -5.95
CA LEU A 13 13.58 11.48 -7.39
C LEU A 13 12.28 11.61 -8.20
N GLY A 14 11.12 11.44 -7.55
CA GLY A 14 9.81 11.58 -8.19
C GLY A 14 8.66 11.39 -7.19
N GLU A 15 7.52 12.01 -7.50
CA GLU A 15 6.26 11.84 -6.79
C GLU A 15 5.25 11.19 -7.74
N PHE A 16 4.54 10.18 -7.24
CA PHE A 16 3.66 9.35 -8.04
C PHE A 16 2.32 9.15 -7.30
N ASP A 17 1.22 9.27 -8.04
CA ASP A 17 -0.11 8.94 -7.54
C ASP A 17 -0.44 7.44 -7.72
N ASP A 18 0.28 6.75 -8.61
CA ASP A 18 0.09 5.33 -8.93
C ASP A 18 1.26 4.47 -8.43
N ALA A 19 0.95 3.48 -7.60
CA ALA A 19 1.95 2.61 -6.97
C ALA A 19 2.65 1.68 -7.97
N ALA A 20 1.97 1.24 -9.04
CA ALA A 20 2.58 0.37 -10.05
C ALA A 20 3.61 1.15 -10.88
N LEU A 21 3.32 2.41 -11.22
CA LEU A 21 4.25 3.30 -11.90
C LEU A 21 5.47 3.62 -11.03
N MET A 22 5.26 3.95 -9.75
CA MET A 22 6.34 4.18 -8.79
C MET A 22 7.26 2.95 -8.67
N LYS A 23 6.68 1.75 -8.53
CA LYS A 23 7.43 0.48 -8.46
C LYS A 23 8.24 0.26 -9.73
N ALA A 24 7.63 0.42 -10.91
CA ALA A 24 8.33 0.27 -12.18
C ALA A 24 9.51 1.25 -12.28
N PHE A 25 9.32 2.52 -11.91
CA PHE A 25 10.39 3.51 -11.91
C PHE A 25 11.53 3.13 -10.96
N GLY A 26 11.20 2.70 -9.74
CA GLY A 26 12.15 2.28 -8.71
C GLY A 26 13.03 1.11 -9.15
N MET A 27 12.43 0.13 -9.84
CA MET A 27 13.12 -1.02 -10.42
C MET A 27 14.17 -0.63 -11.46
N TYR A 28 13.91 0.39 -12.30
CA TYR A 28 14.82 0.79 -13.37
C TYR A 28 15.95 1.75 -12.92
N HIS A 29 15.79 2.44 -11.78
CA HIS A 29 16.69 3.53 -11.36
C HIS A 29 17.43 3.28 -10.05
N ASN A 30 17.46 2.04 -9.54
CA ASN A 30 18.07 1.70 -8.23
C ASN A 30 17.57 2.63 -7.10
N ALA A 31 16.27 2.94 -7.10
CA ALA A 31 15.69 3.87 -6.14
C ALA A 31 14.96 3.13 -5.00
N ILE A 32 14.85 3.80 -3.85
CA ILE A 32 14.02 3.36 -2.74
C ILE A 32 12.61 3.86 -2.97
N PHE A 33 11.62 2.98 -2.79
CA PHE A 33 10.21 3.33 -2.81
C PHE A 33 9.49 2.70 -1.62
N VAL A 34 8.37 3.30 -1.23
CA VAL A 34 7.50 2.78 -0.18
C VAL A 34 6.53 1.76 -0.77
N ALA A 35 6.29 0.66 -0.06
CA ALA A 35 5.32 -0.34 -0.46
C ALA A 35 4.59 -0.88 0.77
N PRO A 36 3.27 -1.14 0.70
CA PRO A 36 2.54 -1.84 1.75
C PRO A 36 3.14 -3.21 2.01
N THR A 37 3.18 -3.65 3.27
CA THR A 37 3.68 -4.99 3.64
C THR A 37 2.89 -6.10 2.96
N LEU A 38 1.63 -5.86 2.60
CA LEU A 38 0.84 -6.80 1.81
C LEU A 38 1.48 -7.15 0.47
N TYR A 39 2.15 -6.18 -0.17
CA TYR A 39 2.79 -6.40 -1.46
C TYR A 39 4.08 -7.20 -1.34
N ALA A 40 4.65 -7.36 -0.14
CA ALA A 40 5.85 -8.16 0.10
C ALA A 40 5.76 -9.56 -0.49
N GLN A 41 4.64 -10.24 -0.25
CA GLN A 41 4.46 -11.65 -0.65
C GLN A 41 4.51 -11.84 -2.18
N ASP A 42 4.03 -10.85 -2.94
CA ASP A 42 4.01 -10.91 -4.41
C ASP A 42 5.18 -10.17 -5.07
N THR A 43 5.69 -9.12 -4.44
CA THR A 43 6.70 -8.20 -5.01
C THR A 43 8.13 -8.67 -4.77
N TYR A 44 8.42 -9.37 -3.67
CA TYR A 44 9.75 -9.93 -3.45
C TYR A 44 10.05 -11.18 -4.29
N ASN A 45 9.07 -11.70 -5.03
CA ASN A 45 9.30 -12.79 -5.97
C ASN A 45 9.98 -12.31 -7.27
N ASP A 46 9.96 -11.01 -7.57
CA ASP A 46 10.86 -10.44 -8.57
C ASP A 46 12.23 -10.26 -7.90
N ASP A 47 13.23 -11.05 -8.34
CA ASP A 47 14.61 -11.15 -7.81
C ASP A 47 15.40 -9.82 -7.68
N ASN A 48 14.80 -8.68 -8.06
CA ASN A 48 15.43 -7.37 -8.13
C ASN A 48 15.02 -6.39 -7.01
N VAL A 49 14.14 -6.79 -6.07
CA VAL A 49 13.76 -5.93 -4.93
C VAL A 49 14.08 -6.63 -3.62
N VAL A 50 14.68 -5.87 -2.71
CA VAL A 50 14.95 -6.29 -1.34
C VAL A 50 14.25 -5.37 -0.36
N GLU A 51 13.68 -5.95 0.70
CA GLU A 51 13.18 -5.18 1.83
C GLU A 51 14.36 -4.54 2.59
N ILE A 52 14.33 -3.22 2.78
CA ILE A 52 15.33 -2.49 3.57
C ILE A 52 14.86 -2.15 4.99
N GLY A 53 13.56 -2.22 5.25
CA GLY A 53 12.96 -1.95 6.54
C GLY A 53 11.44 -1.77 6.47
N ARG A 54 10.80 -1.80 7.65
CA ARG A 54 9.36 -1.58 7.84
C ARG A 54 9.11 -0.39 8.76
N ILE A 55 7.98 0.29 8.53
CA ILE A 55 7.57 1.45 9.31
C ILE A 55 6.18 1.17 9.89
N ASP A 56 6.11 0.66 11.12
CA ASP A 56 4.82 0.29 11.74
C ASP A 56 3.93 1.50 12.06
N SER A 57 4.52 2.69 12.16
CA SER A 57 3.82 3.95 12.46
C SER A 57 3.12 4.57 11.26
N VAL A 58 3.37 4.05 10.05
CA VAL A 58 2.72 4.51 8.82
C VAL A 58 1.85 3.36 8.31
N GLN A 59 0.54 3.58 8.34
CA GLN A 59 -0.45 2.58 7.96
C GLN A 59 -1.30 3.09 6.81
N GLU A 60 -1.73 2.17 5.95
CA GLU A 60 -2.70 2.42 4.90
C GLU A 60 -4.05 1.86 5.34
N GLU A 61 -5.10 2.66 5.20
CA GLU A 61 -6.46 2.30 5.63
C GLU A 61 -7.34 2.05 4.41
N TYR A 62 -8.02 0.90 4.40
CA TYR A 62 -8.94 0.53 3.34
C TYR A 62 -10.38 0.70 3.81
N TYR A 63 -11.16 1.46 3.04
CA TYR A 63 -12.56 1.76 3.35
C TYR A 63 -13.50 1.20 2.30
N ILE A 64 -14.59 0.59 2.75
CA ILE A 64 -15.71 0.21 1.88
C ILE A 64 -16.77 1.29 2.00
N ILE A 65 -17.00 2.02 0.90
CA ILE A 65 -17.94 3.14 0.85
C ILE A 65 -19.05 2.79 -0.14
N PHE A 66 -20.29 2.98 0.29
CA PHE A 66 -21.47 2.80 -0.55
C PHE A 66 -22.53 3.86 -0.20
N ALA A 67 -23.43 4.13 -1.16
CA ALA A 67 -24.54 5.03 -0.91
C ALA A 67 -25.57 4.37 0.02
N GLU A 68 -26.09 5.11 0.99
CA GLU A 68 -27.06 4.62 1.99
C GLU A 68 -28.25 3.87 1.37
N ARG A 69 -28.81 4.40 0.28
CA ARG A 69 -29.92 3.76 -0.46
C ARG A 69 -29.63 2.35 -0.99
N MET A 70 -28.35 1.97 -1.11
CA MET A 70 -27.92 0.67 -1.63
C MET A 70 -27.72 -0.38 -0.53
N ILE A 71 -27.82 -0.01 0.76
CA ILE A 71 -27.57 -0.95 1.87
C ILE A 71 -28.54 -2.14 1.90
N GLN A 72 -29.72 -1.99 1.28
CA GLN A 72 -30.71 -3.06 1.17
C GLN A 72 -30.38 -4.06 0.06
N HIS A 73 -29.44 -3.75 -0.84
CA HIS A 73 -29.09 -4.66 -1.92
C HIS A 73 -28.28 -5.85 -1.36
N PRO A 74 -28.73 -7.11 -1.57
CA PRO A 74 -28.08 -8.27 -0.98
C PRO A 74 -26.59 -8.40 -1.31
N ALA A 75 -26.16 -7.92 -2.49
CA ALA A 75 -24.73 -7.92 -2.85
C ALA A 75 -23.89 -6.96 -1.99
N VAL A 76 -24.42 -5.77 -1.66
CA VAL A 76 -23.72 -4.78 -0.83
C VAL A 76 -23.60 -5.32 0.60
N GLN A 77 -24.67 -5.90 1.13
CA GLN A 77 -24.64 -6.53 2.46
C GLN A 77 -23.61 -7.65 2.57
N ARG A 78 -23.47 -8.48 1.52
CA ARG A 78 -22.43 -9.52 1.50
C ARG A 78 -21.02 -8.97 1.58
N VAL A 79 -20.74 -7.88 0.86
CA VAL A 79 -19.42 -7.22 0.91
C VAL A 79 -19.19 -6.59 2.28
N CYS A 80 -20.19 -5.91 2.85
CA CYS A 80 -20.07 -5.26 4.16
C CYS A 80 -19.87 -6.25 5.31
N ASN A 81 -20.51 -7.43 5.22
CA ASN A 81 -20.40 -8.48 6.24
C ASN A 81 -19.23 -9.43 5.97
N LYS A 82 -18.44 -9.20 4.92
CA LYS A 82 -17.28 -10.02 4.61
C LYS A 82 -16.17 -9.68 5.59
N ASP A 83 -15.59 -10.73 6.19
CA ASP A 83 -14.34 -10.60 6.91
C ASP A 83 -13.18 -10.45 5.91
N PHE A 84 -12.50 -9.32 6.00
CA PHE A 84 -11.32 -8.99 5.20
C PHE A 84 -10.01 -9.14 5.98
N SER A 85 -10.03 -9.53 7.26
CA SER A 85 -8.81 -9.64 8.08
C SER A 85 -7.76 -10.56 7.47
N ALA A 86 -8.19 -11.60 6.74
CA ALA A 86 -7.28 -12.50 6.02
C ALA A 86 -6.50 -11.83 4.88
N LEU A 87 -6.97 -10.70 4.34
CA LEU A 87 -6.20 -9.92 3.35
C LEU A 87 -5.05 -9.14 3.99
N PHE A 88 -5.05 -8.97 5.31
CA PHE A 88 -4.06 -8.15 6.02
C PHE A 88 -3.24 -8.97 7.02
N SER A 89 -3.41 -10.29 7.03
CA SER A 89 -2.58 -11.20 7.82
C SER A 89 -1.28 -11.49 7.08
N CYS A 90 -0.33 -10.56 7.17
CA CYS A 90 1.04 -10.70 6.66
C CYS A 90 2.02 -11.06 7.79
#